data_AF-A0A356NT08-F1
#
_entry.id   AF-A0A356NT08-F1
#
_cell.length_a   1.000
_cell.length_b   1.000
_cell.length_c   1.000
_cell.angle_alpha   90.00
_cell.angle_beta   90.00
_cell.angle_gamma   90.00
#
_symmetry.space_group_name_H-M   'P 1'
#
loop_
_entity.id
_entity.type
_entity.pdbx_description
1 polymer ?
#
loop_
_entity_poly.entity_id
_entity_poly.type
_entity_poly.pdbx_seq_one_letter_code
_entity_poly.pdbx_strand_id
1 'polypeptide(L)'
;LSPAKQRFGARVGLGIAFFFLGLMAAFMPFVSAVFASVALPLALQLLPAIVGFGFMRWISRGAVLAGIVLGSLMVIFTEPLGLILFEGLFVELPWGRWPLTIHSAGWGLTLNLLIVFLSSMVTLKGPDRYQRDRFHNEMAPHPPTSMGRQGLLWALAILWGFLAYGPGAVLGNFFFSDPIFTDLKAMLGVPSLWVWQSLFWLLGVVLVWWVAYSAGFGHTHVSERKPIRLGLPDSTRTPDWIKSGLKRVVNRNGGDEIEGDPLAAPVRVLRSDLETRQPRVKPGRGKIKSRK
;
A
#
# COMPACT_ATOMS: atom_id res chain seq x y z
N LEU A 1 -15.54 -13.92 -12.24
CA LEU A 1 -16.79 -13.21 -11.85
C LEU A 1 -17.06 -12.11 -12.88
N SER A 2 -18.30 -11.88 -13.29
CA SER A 2 -18.61 -10.71 -14.12
C SER A 2 -18.35 -9.42 -13.32
N PRO A 3 -17.98 -8.29 -13.96
CA PRO A 3 -17.73 -7.02 -13.27
C PRO A 3 -18.90 -6.58 -12.37
N ALA A 4 -20.13 -6.85 -12.80
CA ALA A 4 -21.34 -6.60 -12.01
C ALA A 4 -21.38 -7.44 -10.73
N LYS A 5 -21.07 -8.74 -10.81
CA LYS A 5 -21.00 -9.63 -9.64
C LYS A 5 -19.88 -9.22 -8.67
N GLN A 6 -18.74 -8.74 -9.17
CA GLN A 6 -17.66 -8.22 -8.31
C GLN A 6 -18.10 -6.96 -7.55
N ARG A 7 -18.74 -6.00 -8.22
CA ARG A 7 -19.27 -4.78 -7.58
C ARG A 7 -20.33 -5.11 -6.54
N PHE A 8 -21.23 -6.03 -6.85
CA PHE A 8 -22.25 -6.49 -5.91
C PHE A 8 -21.61 -7.15 -4.68
N GLY A 9 -20.70 -8.09 -4.87
CA GLY A 9 -19.98 -8.75 -3.78
C GLY A 9 -19.22 -7.75 -2.89
N ALA A 10 -18.55 -6.76 -3.48
CA ALA A 10 -17.86 -5.70 -2.73
C ALA A 10 -18.83 -4.88 -1.86
N ARG A 11 -20.00 -4.49 -2.40
CA ARG A 11 -21.01 -3.73 -1.66
C ARG A 11 -21.62 -4.54 -0.51
N VAL A 12 -21.92 -5.82 -0.75
CA VAL A 12 -22.43 -6.73 0.28
C VAL A 12 -21.38 -6.90 1.39
N GLY A 13 -20.13 -7.17 1.02
CA GLY A 13 -19.03 -7.28 2.00
C GLY A 13 -18.84 -6.02 2.82
N LEU A 14 -18.91 -4.85 2.18
CA LEU A 14 -18.83 -3.56 2.86
C LEU A 14 -20.02 -3.33 3.81
N GLY A 15 -21.23 -3.67 3.38
CA GLY A 15 -22.44 -3.60 4.20
C GLY A 15 -22.35 -4.48 5.45
N ILE A 16 -21.85 -5.72 5.29
CA ILE A 16 -21.61 -6.64 6.41
C ILE A 16 -20.57 -6.06 7.38
N ALA A 17 -19.45 -5.54 6.87
CA ALA A 17 -18.40 -4.96 7.71
C ALA A 17 -18.93 -3.76 8.53
N PHE A 18 -19.67 -2.85 7.90
CA PHE A 18 -20.26 -1.70 8.60
C PHE A 18 -21.36 -2.09 9.59
N PHE A 19 -22.16 -3.12 9.27
CA PHE A 19 -23.16 -3.65 10.19
C PHE A 19 -22.51 -4.15 11.49
N PHE A 20 -21.46 -4.97 11.39
CA PHE A 20 -20.74 -5.46 12.57
C PHE A 20 -20.01 -4.34 13.32
N LEU A 21 -19.41 -3.38 12.60
CA LEU A 21 -18.80 -2.21 13.23
C LEU A 21 -19.82 -1.40 14.03
N GLY A 22 -21.01 -1.17 13.47
CA GLY A 22 -22.11 -0.48 14.16
C GLY A 22 -22.62 -1.26 15.37
N LEU A 23 -22.76 -2.59 15.25
CA LEU A 23 -23.12 -3.46 16.36
C LEU A 23 -22.10 -3.38 17.51
N MET A 24 -20.80 -3.47 17.18
CA MET A 24 -19.73 -3.35 18.17
C MET A 24 -19.72 -1.97 18.83
N ALA A 25 -19.91 -0.90 18.05
CA ALA A 25 -19.98 0.46 18.59
C ALA A 25 -21.16 0.65 19.54
N ALA A 26 -22.32 0.05 19.24
CA ALA A 26 -23.53 0.18 20.06
C ALA A 26 -23.50 -0.68 21.33
N PHE A 27 -23.02 -1.92 21.25
CA PHE A 27 -23.16 -2.91 22.33
C PHE A 27 -21.84 -3.27 23.02
N MET A 28 -20.68 -2.96 22.42
CA MET A 28 -19.36 -3.33 22.92
C MET A 28 -18.35 -2.17 22.80
N PRO A 29 -18.65 -0.99 23.38
CA PRO A 29 -17.86 0.22 23.17
C PRO A 29 -16.39 0.07 23.60
N PHE A 30 -16.11 -0.69 24.66
CA PHE A 30 -14.75 -0.99 25.09
C PHE A 30 -13.96 -1.76 24.02
N VAL A 31 -14.54 -2.83 23.48
CA VAL A 31 -13.89 -3.65 22.44
C VAL A 31 -13.71 -2.83 21.16
N SER A 32 -14.72 -2.03 20.79
CA SER A 32 -14.62 -1.08 19.68
C SER A 32 -13.44 -0.12 19.85
N ALA A 33 -13.25 0.45 21.05
CA ALA A 33 -12.12 1.34 21.34
C ALA A 33 -10.76 0.63 21.22
N VAL A 34 -10.64 -0.63 21.67
CA VAL A 34 -9.42 -1.43 21.54
C VAL A 34 -9.07 -1.69 20.07
N PHE A 35 -10.05 -2.07 19.23
CA PHE A 35 -9.81 -2.25 17.79
C PHE A 35 -9.51 -0.92 17.09
N ALA A 36 -10.18 0.17 17.48
CA ALA A 36 -9.91 1.49 16.94
C ALA A 36 -8.47 1.95 17.26
N SER A 37 -7.93 1.62 18.43
CA SER A 37 -6.58 2.03 18.83
C SER A 37 -5.48 1.40 17.96
N VAL A 38 -5.70 0.17 17.45
CA VAL A 38 -4.75 -0.52 16.57
C VAL A 38 -4.97 -0.24 15.08
N ALA A 39 -6.17 0.17 14.67
CA ALA A 39 -6.53 0.30 13.25
C ALA A 39 -5.62 1.28 12.47
N LEU A 40 -5.45 2.51 13.00
CA LEU A 40 -4.58 3.52 12.36
C LEU A 40 -3.10 3.13 12.40
N PRO A 41 -2.53 2.68 13.53
CA PRO A 41 -1.16 2.17 13.58
C PRO A 41 -0.87 1.02 12.60
N LEU A 42 -1.82 0.09 12.43
CA LEU A 42 -1.69 -1.01 11.47
C LEU A 42 -1.75 -0.52 10.02
N ALA A 43 -2.63 0.44 9.71
CA ALA A 43 -2.68 1.06 8.39
C ALA A 43 -1.35 1.77 8.04
N LEU A 44 -0.72 2.43 9.02
CA LEU A 44 0.57 3.09 8.84
C LEU A 44 1.68 2.11 8.43
N GLN A 45 1.56 0.82 8.74
CA GLN A 45 2.55 -0.20 8.35
C GLN A 45 2.59 -0.44 6.83
N LEU A 46 1.61 0.05 6.08
CA LEU A 46 1.62 0.01 4.62
C LEU A 46 2.47 1.12 3.98
N LEU A 47 2.96 2.10 4.75
CA LEU A 47 3.78 3.19 4.22
C LEU A 47 5.00 2.71 3.43
N PRO A 48 5.83 1.75 3.91
CA PRO A 48 6.97 1.28 3.14
C PRO A 48 6.57 0.60 1.82
N ALA A 49 5.39 0.00 1.75
CA ALA A 49 4.83 -0.56 0.52
C ALA A 49 4.54 0.55 -0.50
N ILE A 50 3.91 1.64 -0.06
CA ILE A 50 3.62 2.81 -0.90
C ILE A 50 4.92 3.46 -1.38
N VAL A 51 5.91 3.61 -0.50
CA VAL A 51 7.22 4.17 -0.84
C VAL A 51 7.94 3.30 -1.87
N GLY A 52 7.95 1.98 -1.68
CA GLY A 52 8.57 1.03 -2.59
C GLY A 52 7.87 0.92 -3.94
N PHE A 53 6.55 1.10 -3.97
CA PHE A 53 5.76 1.09 -5.19
C PHE A 53 5.89 2.39 -6.00
N GLY A 54 5.82 3.55 -5.32
CA GLY A 54 5.77 4.85 -5.99
C GLY A 54 7.13 5.48 -6.29
N PHE A 55 8.14 5.25 -5.43
CA PHE A 55 9.35 6.07 -5.43
C PHE A 55 10.65 5.26 -5.43
N MET A 56 10.72 4.18 -4.65
CA MET A 56 11.98 3.46 -4.39
C MET A 56 12.02 2.09 -5.05
N ARG A 57 12.61 2.02 -6.25
CA ARG A 57 12.76 0.80 -7.07
C ARG A 57 13.56 -0.35 -6.46
N TRP A 58 14.20 -0.15 -5.31
CA TRP A 58 15.04 -1.14 -4.64
C TRP A 58 14.34 -1.88 -3.48
N ILE A 59 13.25 -1.33 -2.91
CA ILE A 59 12.41 -1.97 -1.86
C ILE A 59 11.64 -3.26 -2.27
N SER A 60 12.13 -4.45 -1.93
CA SER A 60 11.56 -5.71 -2.46
C SER A 60 10.21 -6.10 -1.84
N ARG A 61 9.41 -6.90 -2.57
CA ARG A 61 8.10 -7.37 -2.08
C ARG A 61 8.24 -8.22 -0.81
N GLY A 62 9.21 -9.13 -0.79
CA GLY A 62 9.53 -9.93 0.40
C GLY A 62 9.91 -9.07 1.60
N ALA A 63 10.72 -8.02 1.38
CA ALA A 63 11.08 -7.07 2.43
C ALA A 63 9.87 -6.33 2.99
N VAL A 64 8.98 -5.84 2.13
CA VAL A 64 7.72 -5.17 2.52
C VAL A 64 6.81 -6.11 3.31
N LEU A 65 6.63 -7.35 2.87
CA LEU A 65 5.80 -8.32 3.58
C LEU A 65 6.36 -8.64 4.96
N ALA A 66 7.67 -8.88 5.07
CA ALA A 66 8.34 -9.11 6.34
C ALA A 66 8.23 -7.89 7.27
N GLY A 67 8.43 -6.69 6.73
CA GLY A 67 8.31 -5.43 7.46
C GLY A 67 6.90 -5.18 7.98
N ILE A 68 5.86 -5.38 7.14
CA ILE A 68 4.45 -5.26 7.56
C ILE A 68 4.16 -6.24 8.69
N VAL A 69 4.55 -7.50 8.58
CA VAL A 69 4.29 -8.51 9.62
C VAL A 69 4.95 -8.12 10.93
N LEU A 70 6.26 -7.84 10.91
CA LEU A 70 7.00 -7.51 12.13
C LEU A 70 6.58 -6.16 12.72
N GLY A 71 6.33 -5.17 11.89
CA GLY A 71 5.81 -3.86 12.30
C GLY A 71 4.41 -3.97 12.92
N SER A 72 3.51 -4.74 12.32
CA SER A 72 2.17 -4.99 12.86
C SER A 72 2.21 -5.74 14.19
N LEU A 73 3.11 -6.72 14.34
CA LEU A 73 3.31 -7.39 15.63
C LEU A 73 3.78 -6.42 16.70
N MET A 74 4.74 -5.55 16.38
CA MET A 74 5.23 -4.53 17.31
C MET A 74 4.14 -3.52 17.69
N VAL A 75 3.26 -3.14 16.76
CA VAL A 75 2.06 -2.34 17.08
C VAL A 75 1.19 -3.07 18.09
N ILE A 76 0.88 -4.34 17.86
CA ILE A 76 0.03 -5.13 18.77
C ILE A 76 0.66 -5.19 20.16
N PHE A 77 1.97 -5.47 20.26
CA PHE A 77 2.72 -5.54 21.52
C PHE A 77 2.82 -4.22 22.30
N THR A 78 2.46 -3.10 21.69
CA THR A 78 2.55 -1.76 22.31
C THR A 78 1.19 -1.08 22.48
N GLU A 79 0.11 -1.77 22.13
CA GLU A 79 -1.28 -1.34 22.26
C GLU A 79 -2.05 -2.20 23.26
N PRO A 80 -3.19 -1.70 23.81
CA PRO A 80 -4.03 -2.44 24.75
C PRO A 80 -4.41 -3.84 24.26
N LEU A 81 -4.62 -4.00 22.95
CA LEU A 81 -4.95 -5.31 22.37
C LEU A 81 -3.90 -6.37 22.68
N GLY A 82 -2.61 -6.08 22.49
CA GLY A 82 -1.56 -7.05 22.80
C GLY A 82 -1.38 -7.26 24.28
N LEU A 83 -1.45 -6.20 25.09
CA LEU A 83 -1.33 -6.32 26.55
C LEU A 83 -2.39 -7.27 27.11
N ILE A 84 -3.66 -7.08 26.72
CA ILE A 84 -4.78 -7.94 27.14
C ILE A 84 -4.56 -9.39 26.69
N LEU A 85 -4.10 -9.61 25.45
CA LEU A 85 -3.87 -10.96 24.92
C LEU A 85 -2.75 -11.70 25.66
N PHE A 86 -1.65 -11.02 25.99
CA PHE A 86 -0.49 -11.63 26.64
C PHE A 86 -0.68 -11.78 28.15
N GLU A 87 -1.36 -10.84 28.81
CA GLU A 87 -1.82 -11.00 30.20
C GLU A 87 -2.71 -12.25 30.32
N GLY A 88 -3.62 -12.47 29.36
CA GLY A 88 -4.44 -13.68 29.28
C GLY A 88 -3.65 -14.98 29.06
N LEU A 89 -2.41 -14.89 28.59
CA LEU A 89 -1.48 -16.02 28.42
C LEU A 89 -0.50 -16.16 29.60
N PHE A 90 -0.68 -15.39 30.68
CA PHE A 90 0.23 -15.32 31.83
C PHE A 90 1.66 -14.87 31.46
N VAL A 91 1.79 -14.07 30.40
CA VAL A 91 3.05 -13.46 29.96
C VAL A 91 2.94 -11.95 30.09
N GLU A 92 3.66 -11.37 31.04
CA GLU A 92 3.69 -9.92 31.21
C GLU A 92 4.73 -9.29 30.27
N LEU A 93 4.28 -8.38 29.40
CA LEU A 93 5.22 -7.61 28.58
C LEU A 93 5.93 -6.57 29.46
N PRO A 94 7.28 -6.49 29.40
CA PRO A 94 8.05 -5.73 30.37
C PRO A 94 7.99 -4.20 30.19
N TRP A 95 7.28 -3.70 29.18
CA TRP A 95 7.29 -2.29 28.79
C TRP A 95 5.92 -1.58 28.74
N GLY A 96 4.82 -2.27 29.06
CA GLY A 96 3.47 -1.69 29.10
C GLY A 96 3.03 -1.00 27.80
N ARG A 97 2.05 -0.08 27.91
CA ARG A 97 1.54 0.69 26.76
C ARG A 97 2.48 1.84 26.42
N TRP A 98 2.81 1.98 25.14
CA TRP A 98 3.65 3.06 24.60
C TRP A 98 5.02 3.19 25.30
N PRO A 99 5.92 2.20 25.12
CA PRO A 99 7.27 2.27 25.66
C PRO A 99 7.95 3.59 25.31
N LEU A 100 8.65 4.16 26.30
CA LEU A 100 9.33 5.45 26.17
C LEU A 100 8.40 6.60 25.75
N THR A 101 7.09 6.49 26.01
CA THR A 101 6.05 7.46 25.58
C THR A 101 5.93 7.63 24.06
N ILE A 102 6.50 6.72 23.28
CA ILE A 102 6.40 6.73 21.81
C ILE A 102 5.17 5.90 21.41
N HIS A 103 4.31 6.49 20.57
CA HIS A 103 3.10 5.84 20.07
C HIS A 103 3.45 4.52 19.35
N SER A 104 2.59 3.51 19.50
CA SER A 104 2.71 2.18 18.88
C SER A 104 3.00 2.21 17.37
N ALA A 105 2.29 3.05 16.63
CA ALA A 105 2.53 3.34 15.22
C ALA A 105 3.99 3.69 14.90
N GLY A 106 4.65 4.46 15.77
CA GLY A 106 6.06 4.83 15.63
C GLY A 106 6.99 3.62 15.81
N TRP A 107 6.78 2.83 16.87
CA TRP A 107 7.56 1.61 17.10
C TRP A 107 7.39 0.58 15.99
N GLY A 108 6.13 0.34 15.58
CA GLY A 108 5.81 -0.53 14.46
C GLY A 108 6.50 -0.08 13.17
N LEU A 109 6.39 1.21 12.84
CA LEU A 109 6.99 1.76 11.63
C LEU A 109 8.52 1.71 11.66
N THR A 110 9.16 1.98 12.82
CA THR A 110 10.61 1.84 12.98
C THR A 110 11.09 0.42 12.69
N LEU A 111 10.46 -0.59 13.30
CA LEU A 111 10.83 -1.99 13.06
C LEU A 111 10.55 -2.39 11.61
N ASN A 112 9.40 -2.00 11.07
CA ASN A 112 9.03 -2.25 9.68
C ASN A 112 10.08 -1.69 8.71
N LEU A 113 10.43 -0.41 8.86
CA LEU A 113 11.43 0.26 8.02
C LEU A 113 12.79 -0.40 8.15
N LEU A 114 13.24 -0.74 9.37
CA LEU A 114 14.49 -1.43 9.60
C LEU A 114 14.55 -2.75 8.82
N ILE A 115 13.52 -3.58 8.94
CA ILE A 115 13.43 -4.87 8.24
C ILE A 115 13.37 -4.67 6.72
N VAL A 116 12.57 -3.70 6.26
CA VAL A 116 12.44 -3.37 4.85
C VAL A 116 13.79 -2.97 4.27
N PHE A 117 14.51 -2.05 4.92
CA PHE A 117 15.80 -1.58 4.43
C PHE A 117 16.85 -2.70 4.41
N LEU A 118 17.02 -3.42 5.52
CA LEU A 118 17.99 -4.51 5.61
C LEU A 118 17.70 -5.61 4.58
N SER A 119 16.45 -6.06 4.50
CA SER A 119 16.06 -7.12 3.55
C SER A 119 16.15 -6.66 2.10
N SER A 120 15.85 -5.38 1.83
CA SER A 120 15.96 -4.83 0.47
C SER A 120 17.41 -4.68 0.03
N MET A 121 18.33 -4.33 0.94
CA MET A 121 19.77 -4.30 0.66
C MET A 121 20.29 -5.68 0.26
N VAL A 122 19.89 -6.74 0.98
CA VAL A 122 20.30 -8.12 0.64
C VAL A 122 19.69 -8.59 -0.68
N THR A 123 18.47 -8.15 -1.00
CA THR A 123 17.73 -8.57 -2.21
C THR A 123 17.94 -7.65 -3.42
N LEU A 124 18.90 -6.73 -3.36
CA LEU A 124 19.22 -5.77 -4.45
C LEU A 124 19.44 -6.44 -5.82
N LYS A 125 19.98 -7.66 -5.86
CA LYS A 125 20.25 -8.41 -7.11
C LYS A 125 19.26 -9.57 -7.34
N GLY A 126 18.15 -9.61 -6.59
CA GLY A 126 17.18 -10.69 -6.64
C GLY A 126 16.34 -10.70 -7.93
N PRO A 127 15.76 -11.85 -8.31
CA PRO A 127 14.96 -12.01 -9.53
C PRO A 127 13.70 -11.11 -9.55
N ASP A 128 13.15 -10.79 -8.38
CA ASP A 128 11.98 -9.89 -8.23
C ASP A 128 12.23 -8.45 -8.69
N ARG A 129 13.51 -8.06 -8.87
CA ARG A 129 13.88 -6.73 -9.33
C ARG A 129 13.38 -6.45 -10.76
N TYR A 130 13.38 -7.46 -11.63
CA TYR A 130 12.97 -7.28 -13.03
C TYR A 130 11.55 -6.74 -13.18
N GLN A 131 10.58 -7.31 -12.45
CA GLN A 131 9.17 -6.89 -12.52
C GLN A 131 8.96 -5.46 -12.03
N ARG A 132 9.76 -5.05 -11.04
CA ARG A 132 9.68 -3.73 -10.40
C ARG A 132 10.34 -2.66 -11.28
N ASP A 133 11.54 -2.96 -11.77
CA ASP A 133 12.26 -2.09 -12.70
C ASP A 133 11.42 -1.88 -13.96
N ARG A 134 10.77 -2.94 -14.48
CA ARG A 134 9.83 -2.80 -15.60
C ARG A 134 8.70 -1.82 -15.30
N PHE A 135 8.03 -1.95 -14.16
CA PHE A 135 6.96 -1.03 -13.78
C PHE A 135 7.44 0.43 -13.72
N HIS A 136 8.56 0.69 -13.03
CA HIS A 136 9.13 2.03 -12.95
C HIS A 136 9.58 2.55 -14.32
N ASN A 137 10.09 1.69 -15.20
CA ASN A 137 10.49 2.05 -16.57
C ASN A 137 9.30 2.38 -17.46
N GLU A 138 8.14 1.73 -17.28
CA GLU A 138 6.91 2.06 -18.00
C GLU A 138 6.27 3.37 -17.50
N MET A 139 6.47 3.69 -16.21
CA MET A 139 6.00 4.95 -15.62
C MET A 139 6.89 6.16 -15.94
N ALA A 140 8.21 5.96 -16.03
CA ALA A 140 9.17 7.05 -16.24
C ALA A 140 8.88 7.97 -17.45
N PRO A 141 8.38 7.48 -18.60
CA PRO A 141 8.02 8.32 -19.75
C PRO A 141 6.77 9.18 -19.55
N HIS A 142 5.99 8.96 -18.47
CA HIS A 142 4.73 9.64 -18.22
C HIS A 142 4.79 10.40 -16.87
N PRO A 143 5.70 11.38 -16.72
CA PRO A 143 5.74 12.18 -15.50
C PRO A 143 4.45 12.99 -15.34
N PRO A 144 4.04 13.30 -14.10
CA PRO A 144 2.87 14.15 -13.86
C PRO A 144 3.05 15.51 -14.53
N THR A 145 1.96 16.06 -15.06
CA THR A 145 1.95 17.33 -15.80
C THR A 145 2.39 18.54 -14.96
N SER A 146 2.37 18.41 -13.63
CA SER A 146 2.71 19.46 -12.67
C SER A 146 4.18 19.51 -12.24
N MET A 147 5.10 18.90 -12.98
CA MET A 147 6.52 18.78 -12.56
C MET A 147 7.17 20.14 -12.25
N GLY A 148 6.81 21.23 -12.94
CA GLY A 148 7.29 22.59 -12.67
C GLY A 148 6.73 23.26 -11.39
N ARG A 149 5.67 22.72 -10.79
CA ARG A 149 5.06 23.22 -9.53
C ARG A 149 5.28 22.29 -8.35
N GLN A 150 6.10 21.25 -8.50
CA GLN A 150 6.30 20.21 -7.49
C GLN A 150 6.73 20.77 -6.13
N GLY A 151 7.62 21.77 -6.10
CA GLY A 151 8.05 22.41 -4.85
C GLY A 151 6.90 23.09 -4.10
N LEU A 152 6.02 23.80 -4.81
CA LEU A 152 4.83 24.43 -4.22
C LEU A 152 3.86 23.38 -3.66
N LEU A 153 3.64 22.28 -4.39
CA LEU A 153 2.76 21.20 -3.95
C LEU A 153 3.29 20.54 -2.65
N TRP A 154 4.60 20.30 -2.58
CA TRP A 154 5.23 19.79 -1.35
C TRP A 154 5.19 20.80 -0.21
N ALA A 155 5.46 22.08 -0.47
CA ALA A 155 5.37 23.13 0.53
C ALA A 155 3.95 23.22 1.12
N LEU A 156 2.92 23.17 0.28
CA LEU A 156 1.52 23.16 0.71
C LEU A 156 1.18 21.89 1.52
N ALA A 157 1.63 20.71 1.08
CA ALA A 157 1.39 19.47 1.80
C ALA A 157 2.06 19.45 3.19
N ILE A 158 3.30 19.94 3.27
CA ILE A 158 4.04 20.07 4.53
C ILE A 158 3.38 21.11 5.43
N LEU A 159 3.03 22.27 4.90
CA LEU A 159 2.33 23.33 5.64
C LEU A 159 0.99 22.83 6.19
N TRP A 160 0.22 22.14 5.36
CA TRP A 160 -1.03 21.51 5.77
C TRP A 160 -0.80 20.47 6.87
N GLY A 161 0.17 19.57 6.71
CA GLY A 161 0.51 18.57 7.73
C GLY A 161 0.94 19.19 9.07
N PHE A 162 1.73 20.27 9.00
CA PHE A 162 2.14 21.05 10.17
C PHE A 162 0.95 21.66 10.92
N LEU A 163 -0.04 22.19 10.20
CA LEU A 163 -1.24 22.82 10.79
C LEU A 163 -2.29 21.80 11.26
N ALA A 164 -2.45 20.70 10.53
CA ALA A 164 -3.47 19.68 10.81
C ALA A 164 -3.08 18.73 11.95
N TYR A 165 -1.84 18.23 11.96
CA TYR A 165 -1.36 17.22 12.92
C TYR A 165 -0.11 17.65 13.70
N GLY A 166 0.66 18.60 13.17
CA GLY A 166 1.93 19.02 13.75
C GLY A 166 1.78 20.05 14.87
N PRO A 167 2.88 20.72 15.26
CA PRO A 167 2.89 21.78 16.27
C PRO A 167 1.92 22.93 15.98
N GLY A 168 1.57 23.15 14.71
CA GLY A 168 0.60 24.16 14.29
C GLY A 168 -0.82 23.90 14.81
N ALA A 169 -1.15 22.67 15.23
CA ALA A 169 -2.45 22.37 15.85
C ALA A 169 -2.68 23.14 17.18
N VAL A 170 -1.60 23.54 17.86
CA VAL A 170 -1.69 24.36 19.10
C VAL A 170 -2.31 25.74 18.81
N LEU A 171 -2.18 26.25 17.59
CA LEU A 171 -2.81 27.51 17.16
C LEU A 171 -4.33 27.46 17.30
N GLY A 172 -4.95 26.29 17.13
CA GLY A 172 -6.39 26.12 17.33
C GLY A 172 -6.88 26.56 18.71
N ASN A 173 -6.07 26.36 19.75
CA ASN A 173 -6.41 26.82 21.10
C ASN A 173 -6.39 28.35 21.17
N PHE A 174 -5.38 29.00 20.60
CA PHE A 174 -5.26 30.46 20.61
C PHE A 174 -6.33 31.15 19.74
N PHE A 175 -6.78 30.53 18.65
CA PHE A 175 -7.80 31.14 17.77
C PHE A 175 -9.22 31.02 18.33
N PHE A 176 -9.55 29.93 19.02
CA PHE A 176 -10.94 29.65 19.42
C PHE A 176 -11.18 29.67 20.94
N SER A 177 -10.16 29.53 21.79
CA SER A 177 -10.34 29.61 23.25
C SER A 177 -10.17 31.04 23.79
N ASP A 178 -9.15 31.76 23.34
CA ASP A 178 -8.92 33.19 23.66
C ASP A 178 -8.58 33.97 22.38
N PRO A 179 -9.59 34.31 21.55
CA PRO A 179 -9.38 34.93 20.24
C PRO A 179 -8.61 36.25 20.35
N ILE A 180 -7.39 36.28 19.80
CA ILE A 180 -6.48 37.45 19.81
C ILE A 180 -7.10 38.69 19.12
N PHE A 181 -8.07 38.49 18.23
CA PHE A 181 -8.62 39.55 17.37
C PHE A 181 -10.03 40.04 17.79
N THR A 182 -10.63 39.50 18.86
CA THR A 182 -12.00 39.83 19.26
C THR A 182 -12.30 39.37 20.69
N ASP A 183 -12.99 40.20 21.49
CA ASP A 183 -13.38 39.87 22.88
C ASP A 183 -14.56 38.86 23.00
N LEU A 184 -15.18 38.48 21.87
CA LEU A 184 -16.17 37.39 21.85
C LEU A 184 -15.45 36.04 22.01
N LYS A 185 -15.50 35.49 23.23
CA LYS A 185 -15.16 34.08 23.46
C LYS A 185 -16.07 33.20 22.62
N ALA A 186 -15.48 32.37 21.76
CA ALA A 186 -16.21 31.42 20.96
C ALA A 186 -16.74 30.29 21.88
N MET A 187 -17.95 30.46 22.43
CA MET A 187 -18.66 29.42 23.17
C MET A 187 -19.21 28.37 22.20
N LEU A 188 -18.31 27.64 21.54
CA LEU A 188 -18.64 26.65 20.51
C LEU A 188 -19.22 25.35 21.07
N GLY A 189 -19.20 25.16 22.40
CA GLY A 189 -19.68 23.94 23.07
C GLY A 189 -18.84 22.68 22.78
N VAL A 190 -17.76 22.84 22.01
CA VAL A 190 -16.87 21.76 21.52
C VAL A 190 -15.42 22.23 21.73
N PRO A 191 -14.48 21.33 22.09
CA PRO A 191 -13.07 21.70 22.24
C PRO A 191 -12.52 22.42 21.00
N SER A 192 -11.80 23.52 21.21
CA SER A 192 -11.21 24.37 20.15
C SER A 192 -10.30 23.59 19.19
N LEU A 193 -9.47 22.70 19.72
CA LEU A 193 -8.65 21.74 18.95
C LEU A 193 -9.47 20.88 17.99
N TRP A 194 -10.68 20.47 18.38
CA TRP A 194 -11.57 19.66 17.55
C TRP A 194 -12.07 20.44 16.33
N VAL A 195 -12.45 21.70 16.55
CA VAL A 195 -12.87 22.62 15.49
C VAL A 195 -11.72 22.87 14.53
N TRP A 196 -10.54 23.18 15.06
CA TRP A 196 -9.32 23.37 14.27
C TRP A 196 -8.97 22.15 13.41
N GLN A 197 -8.90 20.96 14.02
CA GLN A 197 -8.59 19.73 13.29
C GLN A 197 -9.64 19.46 12.21
N SER A 198 -10.93 19.61 12.50
CA SER A 198 -12.00 19.39 11.52
C SER A 198 -11.86 20.32 10.31
N LEU A 199 -11.58 21.61 10.55
CA LEU A 199 -11.36 22.61 9.49
C LEU A 199 -10.17 22.24 8.61
N PHE A 200 -9.01 21.93 9.21
CA PHE A 200 -7.83 21.57 8.44
C PHE A 200 -7.96 20.23 7.74
N TRP A 201 -8.71 19.27 8.29
CA TRP A 201 -9.03 18.03 7.59
C TRP A 201 -9.92 18.26 6.36
N LEU A 202 -10.95 19.10 6.48
CA LEU A 202 -11.78 19.51 5.33
C LEU A 202 -10.94 20.23 4.27
N LEU A 203 -10.07 21.15 4.69
CA LEU A 203 -9.10 21.80 3.81
C LEU A 203 -8.18 20.77 3.14
N GLY A 204 -7.77 19.73 3.86
CA GLY A 204 -6.95 18.65 3.34
C GLY A 204 -7.63 17.87 2.21
N VAL A 205 -8.93 17.59 2.33
CA VAL A 205 -9.71 16.97 1.24
C VAL A 205 -9.68 17.84 -0.01
N VAL A 206 -9.94 19.14 0.14
CA VAL A 206 -9.90 20.10 -0.97
C VAL A 206 -8.50 20.19 -1.56
N LEU A 207 -7.47 20.24 -0.72
CA LEU A 207 -6.07 20.29 -1.13
C LEU A 207 -5.70 19.04 -1.94
N VAL A 208 -5.96 17.84 -1.42
CA VAL A 208 -5.66 16.58 -2.13
C VAL A 208 -6.40 16.50 -3.45
N TRP A 209 -7.69 16.87 -3.49
CA TRP A 209 -8.45 16.95 -4.72
C TRP A 209 -7.81 17.91 -5.74
N TRP A 210 -7.47 19.12 -5.29
CA TRP A 210 -6.86 20.14 -6.14
C TRP A 210 -5.49 19.72 -6.66
N VAL A 211 -4.64 19.11 -5.82
CA VAL A 211 -3.33 18.58 -6.20
C VAL A 211 -3.49 17.44 -7.21
N ALA A 212 -4.41 16.50 -6.98
CA ALA A 212 -4.64 15.39 -7.89
C ALA A 212 -5.12 15.85 -9.28
N TYR A 213 -6.02 16.83 -9.31
CA TYR A 213 -6.48 17.43 -10.56
C TYR A 213 -5.37 18.21 -11.26
N SER A 214 -4.64 19.06 -10.51
CA SER A 214 -3.53 19.87 -11.04
C SER A 214 -2.36 19.02 -11.56
N ALA A 215 -2.12 17.84 -10.99
CA ALA A 215 -1.11 16.89 -11.43
C ALA A 215 -1.55 16.01 -12.63
N GLY A 216 -2.79 16.18 -13.09
CA GLY A 216 -3.33 15.45 -14.24
C GLY A 216 -3.97 14.10 -13.92
N PHE A 217 -3.94 13.64 -12.66
CA PHE A 217 -4.57 12.37 -12.24
C PHE A 217 -6.10 12.39 -12.30
N GLY A 218 -6.72 13.57 -12.38
CA GLY A 218 -8.17 13.74 -12.55
C GLY A 218 -8.66 13.59 -14.00
N HIS A 219 -7.78 13.52 -14.98
CA HIS A 219 -8.15 13.44 -16.39
C HIS A 219 -8.06 12.00 -16.90
N THR A 220 -9.22 11.36 -17.14
CA THR A 220 -9.26 10.04 -17.77
C THR A 220 -9.47 10.16 -19.27
N HIS A 221 -8.39 10.09 -20.06
CA HIS A 221 -8.52 9.97 -21.52
C HIS A 221 -8.87 8.52 -21.89
N VAL A 222 -10.09 8.29 -22.38
CA VAL A 222 -10.59 6.96 -22.74
C VAL A 222 -9.82 6.35 -23.93
N SER A 223 -9.20 7.18 -24.78
CA SER A 223 -8.48 6.76 -25.99
C SER A 223 -7.10 6.14 -25.73
N GLU A 224 -6.53 6.26 -24.52
CA GLU A 224 -5.15 5.84 -24.22
C GLU A 224 -5.07 4.83 -23.08
N ARG A 225 -6.05 3.95 -22.95
CA ARG A 225 -5.89 2.76 -22.10
C ARG A 225 -4.91 1.80 -22.77
N LYS A 226 -3.61 2.07 -22.67
CA LYS A 226 -2.58 1.09 -23.02
C LYS A 226 -2.58 0.04 -21.90
N PRO A 227 -3.06 -1.20 -22.14
CA PRO A 227 -2.95 -2.22 -21.11
C PRO A 227 -1.46 -2.43 -20.86
N ILE A 228 -1.01 -2.12 -19.64
CA ILE A 228 0.32 -2.54 -19.20
C ILE A 228 0.24 -4.06 -19.10
N ARG A 229 0.59 -4.74 -20.20
CA ARG A 229 0.81 -6.18 -20.20
C ARG A 229 2.09 -6.39 -19.42
N LEU A 230 1.98 -6.45 -18.10
CA LEU A 230 2.94 -7.14 -17.26
C LEU A 230 3.10 -8.51 -17.92
N GLY A 231 4.25 -8.75 -18.54
CA GLY A 231 4.52 -10.01 -19.20
C GLY A 231 4.28 -11.13 -18.20
N LEU A 232 3.92 -12.31 -18.71
CA LEU A 232 3.94 -13.52 -17.89
C LEU A 232 5.25 -13.50 -17.09
N PRO A 233 5.23 -13.76 -15.76
CA PRO A 233 6.47 -13.94 -15.03
C PRO A 233 7.32 -14.87 -15.87
N ASP A 234 8.55 -14.46 -16.20
CA ASP A 234 9.50 -15.37 -16.82
C ASP A 234 9.46 -16.63 -15.97
N SER A 235 9.14 -17.76 -16.61
CA SER A 235 8.85 -19.03 -15.95
C SER A 235 9.75 -19.14 -14.73
N THR A 236 9.16 -19.11 -13.53
CA THR A 236 9.88 -19.08 -12.26
C THR A 236 11.12 -19.94 -12.40
N ARG A 237 12.31 -19.32 -12.50
CA ARG A 237 13.54 -20.06 -12.73
C ARG A 237 13.62 -21.08 -11.61
N THR A 238 13.43 -22.35 -11.95
CA THR A 238 13.35 -23.41 -10.96
C THR A 238 14.66 -23.37 -10.17
N PRO A 239 14.63 -23.18 -8.84
CA PRO A 239 15.84 -23.09 -8.03
C PRO A 239 16.81 -24.22 -8.37
N ASP A 240 18.09 -23.91 -8.48
CA ASP A 240 19.10 -24.84 -9.03
C ASP A 240 19.17 -26.16 -8.23
N TRP A 241 18.77 -26.16 -6.94
CA TRP A 241 18.65 -27.35 -6.10
C TRP A 241 17.51 -28.30 -6.51
N ILE A 242 16.40 -27.78 -7.03
CA ILE A 242 15.27 -28.59 -7.53
C ILE A 242 15.65 -29.22 -8.87
N LYS A 243 16.29 -28.45 -9.77
CA LYS A 243 16.82 -28.99 -11.04
C LYS A 243 17.81 -30.13 -10.77
N SER A 244 18.73 -29.95 -9.83
CA SER A 244 19.72 -30.98 -9.48
C SER A 244 19.12 -32.17 -8.71
N GLY A 245 18.05 -31.95 -7.93
CA GLY A 245 17.28 -33.02 -7.28
C GLY A 245 16.52 -33.88 -8.30
N LEU A 246 15.76 -33.26 -9.21
CA LEU A 246 15.06 -33.99 -10.28
C LEU A 246 16.04 -34.70 -11.22
N LYS A 247 17.15 -34.07 -11.58
CA LYS A 247 18.17 -34.70 -12.44
C LYS A 247 18.75 -35.96 -11.81
N ARG A 248 18.93 -35.98 -10.48
CA ARG A 248 19.36 -37.17 -9.73
C ARG A 248 18.29 -38.28 -9.70
N VAL A 249 17.02 -37.93 -9.58
CA VAL A 249 15.92 -38.91 -9.56
C VAL A 249 15.67 -39.49 -10.96
N VAL A 250 15.72 -38.66 -12.00
CA VAL A 250 15.56 -39.11 -13.39
C VAL A 250 16.72 -40.01 -13.83
N ASN A 251 17.97 -39.65 -13.50
CA ASN A 251 19.14 -40.50 -13.78
C ASN A 251 19.11 -41.83 -12.98
N ARG A 252 18.45 -41.87 -11.82
CA ARG A 252 18.34 -43.08 -11.00
C ARG A 252 17.34 -44.10 -11.55
N ASN A 253 16.37 -43.66 -12.36
CA ASN A 253 15.30 -44.52 -12.89
C ASN A 253 15.53 -44.99 -14.34
N GLY A 254 16.76 -44.83 -14.88
CA GLY A 254 17.13 -45.43 -16.17
C GLY A 254 16.45 -44.81 -17.40
N GLY A 255 16.11 -43.52 -17.37
CA GLY A 255 15.64 -42.83 -18.57
C GLY A 255 16.82 -42.51 -19.48
N ASP A 256 16.78 -43.01 -20.72
CA ASP A 256 17.67 -42.61 -21.81
C ASP A 256 17.83 -41.09 -21.85
N GLU A 257 19.03 -40.61 -22.21
CA GLU A 257 19.37 -39.19 -22.31
C GLU A 257 18.39 -38.46 -23.25
N ILE A 258 17.30 -37.92 -22.70
CA ILE A 258 16.47 -36.96 -23.41
C ILE A 258 17.31 -35.69 -23.51
N GLU A 259 17.85 -35.46 -24.70
CA GLU A 259 18.55 -34.23 -25.08
C GLU A 259 17.57 -33.05 -25.04
N GLY A 260 17.33 -32.50 -23.85
CA GLY A 260 16.44 -31.36 -23.62
C GLY A 260 16.12 -31.15 -22.14
N ASP A 261 15.97 -29.89 -21.70
CA ASP A 261 15.58 -29.56 -20.32
C ASP A 261 14.24 -30.26 -19.99
N PRO A 262 14.18 -31.20 -19.02
CA PRO A 262 12.96 -31.95 -18.70
C PRO A 262 11.80 -31.05 -18.23
N LEU A 263 12.09 -29.79 -17.86
CA LEU A 263 11.07 -28.79 -17.52
C LEU A 263 10.59 -27.98 -18.73
N ALA A 264 11.24 -28.07 -19.89
CA ALA A 264 10.84 -27.35 -21.10
C ALA A 264 9.63 -27.98 -21.80
N ALA A 265 9.45 -29.31 -21.70
CA ALA A 265 8.30 -30.02 -22.27
C ALA A 265 6.95 -29.58 -21.67
N PRO A 266 6.75 -29.57 -20.33
CA PRO A 266 5.48 -29.13 -19.74
C PRO A 266 5.21 -27.64 -19.97
N VAL A 267 6.26 -26.79 -20.00
CA VAL A 267 6.13 -25.35 -20.28
C VAL A 267 5.75 -25.10 -21.74
N ARG A 268 6.23 -25.92 -22.69
CA ARG A 268 5.88 -25.83 -24.11
C ARG A 268 4.41 -26.18 -24.36
N VAL A 269 3.88 -27.21 -23.67
CA VAL A 269 2.47 -27.62 -23.75
C VAL A 269 1.54 -26.57 -23.14
N LEU A 270 1.91 -25.98 -22.01
CA LEU A 270 1.18 -24.86 -21.40
C LEU A 270 1.19 -23.60 -22.29
N ARG A 271 2.28 -23.34 -23.03
CA ARG A 271 2.35 -22.23 -24.00
C ARG A 271 1.41 -22.43 -25.19
N SER A 272 1.36 -23.64 -25.77
CA SER A 272 0.50 -23.92 -26.92
C SER A 272 -1.00 -23.84 -26.60
N ASP A 273 -1.40 -24.28 -25.40
CA ASP A 273 -2.79 -24.18 -24.93
C ASP A 273 -3.24 -22.74 -24.63
N LEU A 274 -2.30 -21.87 -24.28
CA LEU A 274 -2.58 -20.46 -24.06
C LEU A 274 -2.57 -19.64 -25.35
N GLU A 275 -1.74 -19.99 -26.34
CA GLU A 275 -1.75 -19.37 -27.66
C GLU A 275 -3.01 -19.71 -28.47
N THR A 276 -3.52 -20.93 -28.34
CA THR A 276 -4.80 -21.35 -28.96
C THR A 276 -6.02 -20.68 -28.33
N ARG A 277 -5.95 -20.28 -27.05
CA ARG A 277 -7.04 -19.60 -26.33
C ARG A 277 -7.01 -18.07 -26.41
N GLN A 278 -6.01 -17.46 -27.04
CA GLN A 278 -6.05 -16.01 -27.31
C GLN A 278 -6.94 -15.70 -28.53
N PRO A 279 -7.93 -14.80 -28.42
CA PRO A 279 -8.65 -14.32 -29.60
C PRO A 279 -7.65 -13.57 -30.50
N ARG A 280 -7.42 -14.12 -31.70
CA ARG A 280 -6.52 -13.58 -32.72
C ARG A 280 -7.03 -12.19 -33.14
N VAL A 281 -6.47 -11.12 -32.55
CA VAL A 281 -6.78 -9.73 -32.93
C VAL A 281 -6.25 -9.51 -34.35
N LYS A 282 -7.16 -9.38 -35.33
CA LYS A 282 -6.79 -9.05 -36.70
C LYS A 282 -6.16 -7.64 -36.72
N PRO A 283 -5.03 -7.43 -37.41
CA PRO A 283 -4.48 -6.09 -37.58
C PRO A 283 -5.48 -5.25 -38.39
N GLY A 284 -5.98 -4.17 -37.79
CA GLY A 284 -6.83 -3.21 -38.47
C GLY A 284 -6.05 -2.51 -39.56
N ARG A 285 -6.47 -2.66 -40.83
CA ARG A 285 -5.98 -1.87 -41.96
C ARG A 285 -6.33 -0.39 -41.72
N GLY A 286 -5.39 0.38 -41.20
CA GLY A 286 -5.46 1.84 -41.20
C GLY A 286 -5.34 2.36 -42.62
N LYS A 287 -6.42 2.94 -43.17
CA LYS A 287 -6.37 3.71 -44.40
C LYS A 287 -5.64 5.03 -44.13
N ILE A 288 -4.43 5.17 -44.65
CA ILE A 288 -3.71 6.44 -44.72
C ILE A 288 -4.43 7.30 -45.77
N LYS A 289 -5.16 8.34 -45.34
CA LYS A 289 -5.65 9.39 -46.23
C LYS A 289 -4.53 10.42 -46.41
N SER A 290 -3.88 10.38 -47.57
CA SER A 290 -3.07 11.48 -48.09
C SER A 290 -3.97 12.69 -48.37
N ARG A 291 -3.75 13.81 -47.67
CA ARG A 291 -4.28 15.12 -48.08
C ARG A 291 -3.22 15.78 -48.96
N LYS A 292 -3.59 16.04 -50.22
CA LYS A 292 -3.05 17.15 -51.01
C LYS A 292 -3.78 18.42 -50.60
#